data_AF-K6SXK3-F1
#
_entry.id   AF-K6SXK3-F1
#
_cell.length_a   1.000
_cell.length_b   1.000
_cell.length_c   1.000
_cell.angle_alpha   90.00
_cell.angle_beta   90.00
_cell.angle_gamma   90.00
#
_symmetry.space_group_name_H-M   'P 1'
#
loop_
_entity.id
_entity.type
_entity.pdbx_description
1 polymer ?
#
loop_
_entity_poly.entity_id
_entity_poly.type
_entity_poly.pdbx_seq_one_letter_code
_entity_poly.pdbx_strand_id
1 'polypeptide(L)'
;MDVARKEYNTLVSEGNLSKGHHNQGLAFGGQNIEENIIYTGESTIRKSDLKGLDLSFYSKNGYGKKGAKVLKIHKTESGIYIFGNNSNHTEATKFQNKVLKWQRKNGLRKK
;
A
#
# COMPACT_ATOMS: atom_id res chain seq x y z
N MET A 1 15.22 -1.81 8.97
CA MET A 1 13.85 -1.56 8.46
C MET A 1 13.04 -2.84 8.40
N ASP A 2 13.64 -3.97 8.02
CA ASP A 2 12.93 -5.26 7.88
C ASP A 2 12.34 -5.81 9.19
N VAL A 3 13.00 -5.59 10.35
CA VAL A 3 12.49 -6.04 11.66
C VAL A 3 11.17 -5.34 12.02
N ALA A 4 11.14 -4.01 12.02
CA ALA A 4 9.93 -3.23 12.33
C ALA A 4 8.78 -3.52 11.35
N ARG A 5 9.10 -3.82 10.09
CA ARG A 5 8.09 -4.20 9.10
C ARG A 5 7.57 -5.63 9.32
N LYS A 6 8.42 -6.55 9.75
CA LYS A 6 8.03 -7.92 10.12
C LYS A 6 7.14 -7.91 11.36
N GLU A 7 7.50 -7.10 12.36
CA GLU A 7 6.69 -6.86 13.55
C GLU A 7 5.29 -6.34 13.19
N TYR A 8 5.20 -5.28 12.36
CA TYR A 8 3.92 -4.76 11.86
C TYR A 8 3.05 -5.86 11.25
N ASN A 9 3.62 -6.65 10.34
CA ASN A 9 2.87 -7.74 9.69
C ASN A 9 2.38 -8.79 10.69
N THR A 10 3.15 -9.04 11.76
CA THR A 10 2.79 -9.99 12.82
C THR A 10 1.61 -9.45 13.62
N LEU A 11 1.69 -8.19 14.07
CA LEU A 11 0.61 -7.52 14.81
C LEU A 11 -0.70 -7.47 14.01
N VAL A 12 -0.62 -7.16 12.70
CA VAL A 12 -1.80 -7.17 11.81
C VAL A 12 -2.38 -8.57 11.66
N SER A 13 -1.52 -9.60 11.56
CA SER A 13 -1.99 -10.99 11.43
C SER A 13 -2.64 -11.54 12.70
N GLU A 14 -2.22 -11.06 13.87
CA GLU A 14 -2.77 -11.42 15.16
C GLU A 14 -4.02 -10.61 15.52
N GLY A 15 -4.35 -9.58 14.72
CA GLY A 15 -5.46 -8.66 15.00
C GLY A 15 -5.13 -7.59 16.05
N ASN A 16 -3.87 -7.48 16.46
CA ASN A 16 -3.38 -6.49 17.43
C ASN A 16 -3.21 -5.08 16.82
N LEU A 17 -3.25 -4.96 15.50
CA LEU A 17 -3.13 -3.68 14.81
C LEU A 17 -3.93 -3.68 13.50
N SER A 18 -4.49 -2.55 13.12
CA SER A 18 -5.21 -2.42 11.86
C SER A 18 -4.29 -2.47 10.63
N LYS A 19 -4.80 -3.05 9.54
CA LYS A 19 -4.13 -2.98 8.24
C LYS A 19 -4.29 -1.56 7.67
N GLY A 20 -3.17 -0.95 7.28
CA GLY A 20 -3.16 0.42 6.77
C GLY A 20 -1.78 0.89 6.38
N HIS A 21 -1.59 2.20 6.38
CA HIS A 21 -0.33 2.87 6.11
C HIS A 21 0.11 3.69 7.31
N HIS A 22 1.41 3.78 7.58
CA HIS A 22 1.89 4.60 8.69
C HIS A 22 1.78 6.11 8.39
N ASN A 23 1.15 6.89 9.28
CA ASN A 23 1.15 8.36 9.26
C ASN A 23 2.59 8.90 9.17
N GLN A 24 3.45 8.44 10.09
CA GLN A 24 4.89 8.62 10.04
C GLN A 24 5.53 7.30 9.65
N GLY A 25 6.18 7.27 8.48
CA GLY A 25 6.84 6.06 7.99
C GLY A 25 7.92 5.56 8.96
N LEU A 26 8.04 4.24 9.11
CA LEU A 26 9.05 3.58 9.98
C LEU A 26 10.49 4.07 9.73
N ALA A 27 10.81 4.41 8.48
CA ALA A 27 12.11 4.94 8.08
C ALA A 27 12.44 6.35 8.63
N PHE A 28 11.47 6.98 9.29
CA PHE A 28 11.53 8.31 9.90
C PHE A 28 11.23 8.25 11.40
N GLY A 29 11.33 7.08 12.04
CA GLY A 29 11.06 6.92 13.46
C GLY A 29 9.59 6.67 13.83
N GLY A 30 8.73 6.40 12.83
CA GLY A 30 7.36 5.96 13.11
C GLY A 30 7.31 4.63 13.85
N GLN A 31 6.25 4.44 14.64
CA GLN A 31 6.05 3.27 15.50
C GLN A 31 4.87 2.41 15.03
N ASN A 32 4.84 1.15 15.47
CA ASN A 32 3.76 0.18 15.21
C ASN A 32 2.66 0.30 16.25
N ILE A 33 1.99 1.45 16.28
CA ILE A 33 0.88 1.77 17.19
C ILE A 33 -0.33 2.23 16.37
N GLU A 34 -1.53 2.02 16.88
CA GLU A 34 -2.78 2.21 16.13
C GLU A 34 -2.96 3.68 15.68
N GLU A 35 -2.56 4.64 16.50
CA GLU A 35 -2.61 6.09 16.21
C GLU A 35 -1.71 6.48 15.03
N ASN A 36 -0.67 5.69 14.77
CA ASN A 36 0.22 5.89 13.65
C ASN A 36 -0.28 5.15 12.39
N ILE A 37 -1.42 4.47 12.40
CA ILE A 37 -1.96 3.76 11.24
C ILE A 37 -3.16 4.51 10.65
N ILE A 38 -3.08 4.79 9.35
CA ILE A 38 -4.18 5.29 8.53
C ILE A 38 -4.78 4.13 7.75
N TYR A 39 -6.08 3.93 7.83
CA TYR A 39 -6.79 3.04 6.94
C TYR A 39 -6.80 3.60 5.50
N THR A 40 -6.29 2.82 4.53
CA THR A 40 -6.20 3.24 3.12
C THR A 40 -7.23 2.59 2.22
N GLY A 41 -8.04 1.67 2.75
CA GLY A 41 -8.94 0.83 1.95
C GLY A 41 -8.23 -0.19 1.05
N GLU A 42 -6.90 -0.20 1.00
CA GLU A 42 -6.16 -1.04 0.06
C GLU A 42 -6.14 -2.51 0.47
N SER A 43 -6.45 -3.36 -0.50
CA SER A 43 -6.43 -4.80 -0.34
C SER A 43 -6.03 -5.49 -1.65
N THR A 44 -6.09 -6.81 -1.63
CA THR A 44 -5.78 -7.65 -2.77
C THR A 44 -6.76 -8.81 -2.86
N ILE A 45 -7.07 -9.23 -4.08
CA ILE A 45 -7.83 -10.44 -4.37
C ILE A 45 -7.02 -11.36 -5.28
N ARG A 46 -7.04 -12.68 -5.04
CA ARG A 46 -6.33 -13.62 -5.91
C ARG A 46 -7.18 -13.89 -7.14
N LYS A 47 -6.52 -14.03 -8.30
CA LYS A 47 -7.17 -14.47 -9.53
C LYS A 47 -7.87 -15.82 -9.37
N SER A 48 -7.32 -16.72 -8.53
CA SER A 48 -7.92 -18.02 -8.21
C SER A 48 -9.29 -17.92 -7.58
N ASP A 49 -9.61 -16.79 -6.96
CA ASP A 49 -10.87 -16.58 -6.24
C ASP A 49 -11.95 -16.03 -7.18
N LEU A 50 -11.55 -15.53 -8.36
CA LEU A 50 -12.38 -14.94 -9.40
C LEU A 50 -12.61 -15.90 -10.58
N LYS A 51 -12.75 -17.20 -10.28
CA LYS A 51 -12.76 -18.29 -11.28
C LYS A 51 -13.74 -18.00 -12.42
N GLY A 52 -13.25 -18.11 -13.66
CA GLY A 52 -14.06 -17.96 -14.87
C GLY A 52 -14.34 -16.52 -15.33
N LEU A 53 -13.95 -15.50 -14.57
CA LEU A 53 -14.12 -14.10 -14.99
C LEU A 53 -13.04 -13.66 -15.99
N ASP A 54 -13.43 -12.87 -16.99
CA ASP A 54 -12.46 -12.17 -17.85
C ASP A 54 -11.81 -11.03 -17.07
N LEU A 55 -10.49 -11.12 -16.90
CA LEU A 55 -9.67 -10.13 -16.22
C LEU A 55 -8.77 -9.36 -17.20
N SER A 56 -9.05 -9.45 -18.52
CA SER A 56 -8.29 -8.73 -19.54
C SER A 56 -8.32 -7.22 -19.33
N PHE A 57 -9.43 -6.69 -18.80
CA PHE A 57 -9.60 -5.28 -18.46
C PHE A 57 -8.53 -4.78 -17.49
N TYR A 58 -8.07 -5.64 -16.56
CA TYR A 58 -7.17 -5.22 -15.48
C TYR A 58 -5.85 -4.65 -16.02
N SER A 59 -5.26 -5.33 -17.02
CA SER A 59 -4.06 -4.82 -17.69
C SER A 59 -4.37 -3.77 -18.77
N LYS A 60 -5.50 -3.90 -19.48
CA LYS A 60 -5.89 -2.92 -20.52
C LYS A 60 -6.09 -1.52 -19.94
N ASN A 61 -6.63 -1.44 -18.72
CA ASN A 61 -6.87 -0.18 -18.02
C ASN A 61 -5.67 0.30 -17.20
N GLY A 62 -4.51 -0.38 -17.30
CA GLY A 62 -3.29 0.03 -16.61
C GLY A 62 -3.24 -0.25 -15.10
N TYR A 63 -4.16 -1.03 -14.53
CA TYR A 63 -4.17 -1.36 -13.10
C TYR A 63 -3.07 -2.35 -12.69
N GLY A 64 -2.48 -3.05 -13.65
CA GLY A 64 -1.29 -3.87 -13.44
C GLY A 64 -0.91 -4.70 -14.66
N LYS A 65 -0.02 -5.66 -14.45
CA LYS A 65 0.51 -6.50 -15.55
C LYS A 65 -0.53 -7.48 -16.08
N LYS A 66 -0.40 -7.83 -17.36
CA LYS A 66 -1.17 -8.91 -18.00
C LYS A 66 -0.94 -10.23 -17.23
N GLY A 67 -2.03 -10.95 -16.94
CA GLY A 67 -1.95 -12.23 -16.23
C GLY A 67 -1.57 -12.14 -14.75
N ALA A 68 -1.82 -11.00 -14.09
CA ALA A 68 -1.58 -10.85 -12.65
C ALA A 68 -2.30 -11.96 -11.84
N LYS A 69 -1.55 -12.65 -10.97
CA LYS A 69 -2.09 -13.68 -10.05
C LYS A 69 -2.82 -13.06 -8.86
N VAL A 70 -2.43 -11.83 -8.49
CA VAL A 70 -2.98 -11.05 -7.39
C VAL A 70 -3.34 -9.69 -7.95
N LEU A 71 -4.60 -9.30 -7.80
CA LEU A 71 -5.14 -8.02 -8.25
C LEU A 71 -5.21 -7.09 -7.05
N LYS A 72 -4.77 -5.85 -7.23
CA LYS A 72 -4.93 -4.81 -6.21
C LYS A 72 -6.32 -4.22 -6.32
N ILE A 73 -6.91 -3.94 -5.16
CA ILE A 73 -8.19 -3.26 -5.04
C ILE A 73 -8.09 -2.24 -3.92
N HIS A 74 -8.98 -1.26 -3.91
CA HIS A 74 -9.18 -0.40 -2.76
C HIS A 74 -10.67 -0.14 -2.53
N LYS A 75 -11.06 -0.01 -1.26
CA LYS A 75 -12.42 0.34 -0.82
C LYS A 75 -12.56 1.87 -0.77
N THR A 76 -13.60 2.40 -1.40
CA THR A 76 -13.99 3.82 -1.28
C THR A 76 -14.67 4.08 0.07
N GLU A 77 -14.85 5.36 0.40
CA GLU A 77 -15.63 5.78 1.58
C GLU A 77 -17.08 5.29 1.52
N SER A 78 -17.68 5.25 0.32
CA SER A 78 -19.00 4.67 0.07
C SER A 78 -19.05 3.14 0.16
N GLY A 79 -17.92 2.48 0.38
CA GLY A 79 -17.80 1.04 0.54
C GLY A 79 -17.66 0.25 -0.76
N ILE A 80 -17.52 0.90 -1.90
CA ILE A 80 -17.34 0.27 -3.21
C ILE A 80 -15.89 -0.17 -3.38
N TYR A 81 -15.67 -1.37 -3.91
CA TYR A 81 -14.32 -1.84 -4.25
C TYR A 81 -13.97 -1.49 -5.70
N ILE A 82 -12.82 -0.84 -5.89
CA ILE A 82 -12.29 -0.44 -7.20
C ILE A 82 -10.97 -1.16 -7.45
N PHE A 83 -10.76 -1.63 -8.68
CA PHE A 83 -9.50 -2.24 -9.10
C PHE A 83 -8.37 -1.22 -9.25
N GLY A 84 -7.15 -1.62 -8.88
CA GLY A 84 -5.94 -0.80 -8.93
C GLY A 84 -5.52 -0.26 -7.57
N ASN A 85 -4.43 0.53 -7.57
CA ASN A 85 -3.95 1.21 -6.37
C ASN A 85 -4.90 2.35 -5.99
N ASN A 86 -4.95 2.71 -4.70
CA ASN A 86 -5.63 3.93 -4.28
C ASN A 86 -4.84 5.14 -4.79
N SER A 87 -5.48 6.04 -5.53
CA SER A 87 -4.84 7.23 -6.13
C SER A 87 -4.28 8.18 -5.08
N ASN A 88 -5.02 8.42 -4.00
CA ASN A 88 -4.61 9.32 -2.92
C ASN A 88 -3.34 8.80 -2.24
N HIS A 89 -3.32 7.51 -1.90
CA HIS A 89 -2.15 6.87 -1.32
C HIS A 89 -0.97 6.84 -2.30
N THR A 90 -1.24 6.60 -3.59
CA THR A 90 -0.20 6.60 -4.64
C THR A 90 0.47 7.97 -4.79
N GLU A 91 -0.31 9.06 -4.82
CA GLU A 91 0.22 10.42 -4.95
C GLU A 91 1.01 10.84 -3.70
N ALA A 92 0.52 10.52 -2.50
CA ALA A 92 1.26 10.77 -1.25
C ALA A 92 2.62 10.07 -1.26
N THR A 93 2.65 8.79 -1.66
CA THR A 93 3.89 8.00 -1.76
C THR A 93 4.84 8.59 -2.82
N LYS A 94 4.33 9.02 -3.98
CA LYS A 94 5.14 9.67 -5.02
C LYS A 94 5.75 10.97 -4.52
N PHE A 95 5.00 11.80 -3.82
CA PHE A 95 5.48 13.04 -3.24
C PHE A 95 6.58 12.77 -2.20
N GLN A 96 6.35 11.86 -1.27
CA GLN A 96 7.36 11.46 -0.28
C GLN A 96 8.66 10.99 -0.94
N ASN A 97 8.57 10.18 -2.00
CA ASN A 97 9.74 9.73 -2.75
C ASN A 97 10.48 10.87 -3.44
N LYS A 98 9.77 11.87 -3.98
CA LYS A 98 10.39 13.08 -4.54
C LYS A 98 11.15 13.86 -3.46
N VAL A 99 10.56 14.06 -2.29
CA VAL A 99 11.20 14.72 -1.13
C VAL A 99 12.44 13.95 -0.70
N LEU A 100 12.34 12.63 -0.53
CA LEU A 100 13.48 11.76 -0.18
C LEU A 100 14.63 11.86 -1.20
N LYS A 101 14.29 11.88 -2.50
CA LYS A 101 15.29 12.06 -3.56
C LYS A 101 15.96 13.43 -3.48
N TRP A 102 15.19 14.48 -3.21
CA TRP A 102 15.73 15.83 -3.01
C TRP A 102 16.63 15.91 -1.79
N GLN A 103 16.25 15.35 -0.64
CA GLN A 103 17.08 15.32 0.58
C GLN A 103 18.43 14.66 0.34
N ARG A 104 18.46 13.52 -0.38
CA ARG A 104 19.71 12.84 -0.75
C ARG A 104 20.59 13.69 -1.65
N LYS A 105 20.00 14.37 -2.65
CA LYS A 105 20.74 15.24 -3.57
C LYS A 105 21.41 16.43 -2.85
N ASN A 106 20.80 16.93 -1.79
CA ASN A 106 21.30 18.06 -1.01
C ASN A 106 22.14 17.64 0.20
N GLY A 107 22.51 16.37 0.34
CA GLY A 107 23.31 15.88 1.47
C GLY A 107 22.59 15.85 2.83
N LEU A 108 21.30 16.21 2.88
CA LEU A 108 20.49 16.23 4.10
C LEU A 108 20.14 14.82 4.60
N ARG A 109 20.26 13.81 3.73
CA ARG A 109 20.04 12.40 4.09
C ARG A 109 21.11 11.52 3.42
N LYS A 110 21.85 10.76 4.23
CA LYS A 110 22.79 9.74 3.71
C LYS A 110 22.03 8.59 3.04
N LYS A 111 22.69 7.94 2.09
CA LYS A 111 22.09 6.93 1.19
C LYS A 111 21.61 5.71 1.96
#